data_AF-A0A3G2I8V5-F1
#
_entry.id   AF-A0A3G2I8V5-F1
#
_cell.length_a   1.000
_cell.length_b   1.000
_cell.length_c   1.000
_cell.angle_alpha   90.00
_cell.angle_beta   90.00
_cell.angle_gamma   90.00
#
_symmetry.space_group_name_H-M   'P 1'
#
loop_
_entity.id
_entity.type
_entity.pdbx_description
1 polymer ?
#
loop_
_entity_poly.entity_id
_entity_poly.type
_entity_poly.pdbx_seq_one_letter_code
_entity_poly.pdbx_strand_id
1 'polypeptide(L)'
;MNRTDAPVKQSTPFAVNGQREPILPTTPAGDNTASYADGFPPITMILKSAGGLPPKGQDMNQILFELSALARWASSGATNAWDAAFSTAIGGYPMGAVVLGTDGTTQYKNTVDSNTTNPNTSGAGWFNVTTGYLKTASNLSEIAAAGSAAVAEALANLGLKTAAQRDVGTGTNQIPDMSAFPFSVNIKNGWTKLPNGLIIQFYAWNLNSGSNTLTFPTAFPAEMLVDVSMAGTPGVTITGASATRTSRIYDATGATVGSFIAIGR
;
A
#
# COMPACT_ATOMS: atom_id res chain seq x y z
N MET A 1 17.74 22.24 -25.36
CA MET A 1 16.60 23.10 -25.01
C MET A 1 16.37 23.00 -23.52
N ASN A 2 16.44 24.12 -22.82
CA ASN A 2 16.14 24.21 -21.39
C ASN A 2 14.64 24.50 -21.19
N ARG A 3 14.10 24.21 -20.01
CA ARG A 3 12.69 24.53 -19.70
C ARG A 3 12.37 26.02 -19.81
N THR A 4 13.39 26.86 -19.65
CA THR A 4 13.32 28.32 -19.85
C THR A 4 13.12 28.73 -21.30
N ASP A 5 13.40 27.85 -22.25
CA ASP A 5 13.30 28.12 -23.69
C ASP A 5 11.90 27.75 -24.24
N ALA A 6 10.92 27.54 -23.35
CA ALA A 6 9.56 27.17 -23.74
C ALA A 6 8.93 28.26 -24.62
N PRO A 7 8.35 27.90 -25.78
CA PRO A 7 7.77 28.88 -26.70
C PRO A 7 6.54 29.56 -26.10
N VAL A 8 6.24 30.77 -26.60
CA VAL A 8 5.01 31.50 -26.21
C VAL A 8 3.79 30.71 -26.65
N LYS A 9 2.87 30.46 -25.71
CA LYS A 9 1.60 29.77 -25.98
C LYS A 9 0.65 30.70 -26.73
N GLN A 10 0.13 30.22 -27.86
CA GLN A 10 -0.86 30.96 -28.64
C GLN A 10 -2.26 30.69 -28.12
N SER A 11 -2.95 31.72 -27.64
CA SER A 11 -4.30 31.62 -27.09
C SER A 11 -5.39 31.57 -28.16
N THR A 12 -5.10 32.04 -29.37
CA THR A 12 -6.08 32.15 -30.46
C THR A 12 -5.60 31.35 -31.68
N PRO A 13 -6.42 30.43 -32.22
CA PRO A 13 -6.12 29.78 -33.49
C PRO A 13 -5.95 30.78 -34.62
N PHE A 14 -5.04 30.48 -35.53
CA PHE A 14 -4.74 31.32 -36.69
C PHE A 14 -5.99 31.50 -37.56
N ALA A 15 -6.21 32.70 -38.09
CA ALA A 15 -7.34 33.02 -38.97
C ALA A 15 -8.73 32.63 -38.42
N VAL A 16 -8.95 32.63 -37.10
CA VAL A 16 -10.26 32.29 -36.48
C VAL A 16 -11.42 33.09 -37.08
N ASN A 17 -11.21 34.38 -37.37
CA ASN A 17 -12.15 35.29 -38.02
C ASN A 17 -11.80 35.57 -39.50
N GLY A 18 -10.79 34.89 -40.05
CA GLY A 18 -10.36 35.02 -41.43
C GLY A 18 -11.22 34.20 -42.38
N GLN A 19 -11.18 34.53 -43.67
CA GLN A 19 -11.85 33.73 -44.69
C GLN A 19 -11.18 32.36 -44.82
N ARG A 20 -11.99 31.29 -44.72
CA ARG A 20 -11.58 29.88 -44.73
C ARG A 20 -12.59 29.06 -45.53
N GLU A 21 -12.14 27.93 -46.06
CA GLU A 21 -13.01 26.90 -46.67
C GLU A 21 -12.60 25.50 -46.18
N PRO A 22 -13.52 24.52 -46.10
CA PRO A 22 -13.19 23.18 -45.62
C PRO A 22 -12.17 22.48 -46.52
N ILE A 23 -11.14 21.86 -45.92
CA ILE A 23 -10.21 20.99 -46.65
C ILE A 23 -10.91 19.66 -46.95
N LEU A 24 -10.95 19.30 -48.22
CA LEU A 24 -11.59 18.06 -48.68
C LEU A 24 -10.63 16.87 -48.59
N PRO A 25 -11.13 15.61 -48.60
CA PRO A 25 -10.27 14.44 -48.66
C PRO A 25 -9.37 14.41 -49.90
N THR A 26 -9.89 14.85 -51.05
CA THR A 26 -9.19 14.84 -52.35
C THR A 26 -9.44 16.12 -53.12
N THR A 27 -8.50 16.54 -53.96
CA THR A 27 -8.64 17.74 -54.78
C THR A 27 -9.50 17.46 -56.03
N PRO A 28 -10.54 18.26 -56.34
CA PRO A 28 -11.27 18.17 -57.60
C PRO A 28 -10.37 18.38 -58.82
N ALA A 29 -10.64 17.64 -59.90
CA ALA A 29 -9.83 17.70 -61.11
C ALA A 29 -9.77 19.14 -61.69
N GLY A 30 -8.56 19.67 -61.86
CA GLY A 30 -8.31 21.01 -62.41
C GLY A 30 -8.51 22.17 -61.43
N ASP A 31 -8.84 21.90 -60.16
CA ASP A 31 -8.95 22.91 -59.11
C ASP A 31 -7.60 23.13 -58.41
N ASN A 32 -7.41 24.32 -57.85
CA ASN A 32 -6.27 24.73 -57.05
C ASN A 32 -6.50 24.59 -55.54
N THR A 33 -7.56 23.88 -55.14
CA THR A 33 -7.90 23.59 -53.73
C THR A 33 -6.95 22.59 -53.11
N ALA A 34 -6.54 22.87 -51.87
CA ALA A 34 -5.80 21.91 -51.08
C ALA A 34 -6.70 20.76 -50.59
N SER A 35 -6.12 19.57 -50.43
CA SER A 35 -6.81 18.41 -49.86
C SER A 35 -5.91 17.63 -48.89
N TYR A 36 -6.51 16.75 -48.08
CA TYR A 36 -5.73 15.90 -47.18
C TYR A 36 -4.88 14.86 -47.92
N ALA A 37 -5.35 14.36 -49.08
CA ALA A 37 -4.60 13.39 -49.87
C ALA A 37 -3.44 14.05 -50.65
N ASP A 38 -3.70 15.17 -51.32
CA ASP A 38 -2.78 15.74 -52.30
C ASP A 38 -1.99 16.95 -51.75
N GLY A 39 -2.35 17.48 -50.58
CA GLY A 39 -1.85 18.77 -50.12
C GLY A 39 -2.25 19.87 -51.11
N PHE A 40 -1.29 20.74 -51.50
CA PHE A 40 -1.51 21.65 -52.62
C PHE A 40 -1.28 20.92 -53.96
N PRO A 41 -2.28 20.88 -54.86
CA PRO A 41 -2.23 20.06 -56.07
C PRO A 41 -1.18 20.57 -57.08
N PRO A 42 -0.66 19.74 -57.99
CA PRO A 42 0.40 20.14 -58.94
C PRO A 42 0.11 21.39 -59.77
N ILE A 43 -1.16 21.69 -60.07
CA ILE A 43 -1.58 22.90 -60.80
C ILE A 43 -1.14 24.19 -60.09
N THR A 44 -0.91 24.15 -58.77
CA THR A 44 -0.39 25.29 -57.98
C THR A 44 1.11 25.47 -58.05
N MET A 45 1.83 24.52 -58.63
CA MET A 45 3.28 24.55 -58.79
C MET A 45 3.70 24.83 -60.25
N ILE A 46 2.73 25.06 -61.14
CA ILE A 46 2.96 25.47 -62.53
C ILE A 46 2.98 27.00 -62.61
N LEU A 47 3.84 27.55 -63.47
CA LEU A 47 3.86 28.98 -63.76
C LEU A 47 2.48 29.47 -64.23
N LYS A 48 2.05 30.64 -63.77
CA LYS A 48 0.78 31.23 -64.18
C LYS A 48 0.68 31.43 -65.70
N SER A 49 1.80 31.73 -66.36
CA SER A 49 1.89 31.84 -67.82
C SER A 49 1.72 30.50 -68.56
N ALA A 50 1.92 29.38 -67.87
CA ALA A 50 1.74 28.03 -68.38
C ALA A 50 0.40 27.39 -67.96
N GLY A 51 -0.55 28.19 -67.47
CA GLY A 51 -1.89 27.74 -67.05
C GLY A 51 -1.99 27.29 -65.59
N GLY A 52 -0.96 27.52 -64.77
CA GLY A 52 -1.02 27.25 -63.34
C GLY A 52 -1.93 28.22 -62.56
N LEU A 53 -2.51 27.73 -61.47
CA LEU A 53 -3.41 28.49 -60.59
C LEU A 53 -2.78 28.62 -59.21
N PRO A 54 -2.68 29.83 -58.61
CA PRO A 54 -2.01 30.00 -57.33
C PRO A 54 -2.73 29.25 -56.19
N PRO A 55 -2.04 28.80 -55.12
CA PRO A 55 -2.70 28.26 -53.94
C PRO A 55 -3.76 29.22 -53.37
N LYS A 56 -4.88 28.69 -52.88
CA LYS A 56 -5.92 29.51 -52.26
C LYS A 56 -5.52 29.91 -50.84
N GLY A 57 -5.61 31.21 -50.54
CA GLY A 57 -5.38 31.72 -49.19
C GLY A 57 -6.40 31.21 -48.16
N GLN A 58 -7.62 30.86 -48.61
CA GLN A 58 -8.67 30.28 -47.78
C GLN A 58 -8.25 28.89 -47.25
N ASP A 59 -7.69 28.05 -48.11
CA ASP A 59 -7.14 26.74 -47.74
C ASP A 59 -5.96 26.88 -46.77
N MET A 60 -5.03 27.78 -47.06
CA MET A 60 -3.89 28.03 -46.16
C MET A 60 -4.36 28.48 -44.78
N ASN A 61 -5.35 29.37 -44.73
CA ASN A 61 -5.96 29.80 -43.47
C ASN A 61 -6.63 28.64 -42.73
N GLN A 62 -7.33 27.73 -43.43
CA GLN A 62 -7.97 26.58 -42.81
C GLN A 62 -6.94 25.56 -42.27
N ILE A 63 -5.90 25.25 -43.04
CA ILE A 63 -4.80 24.36 -42.61
C ILE A 63 -4.13 24.90 -41.34
N LEU A 64 -3.78 26.19 -41.35
CA LEU A 64 -3.16 26.84 -40.18
C LEU A 64 -4.14 26.93 -39.00
N PHE A 65 -5.43 27.12 -39.25
CA PHE A 65 -6.45 27.09 -38.21
C PHE A 65 -6.51 25.72 -37.52
N GLU A 66 -6.59 24.62 -38.27
CA GLU A 66 -6.64 23.26 -37.72
C GLU A 66 -5.38 22.91 -36.91
N LEU A 67 -4.21 23.18 -37.48
CA LEU A 67 -2.92 22.92 -36.80
C LEU A 67 -2.76 23.78 -35.54
N SER A 68 -3.12 25.06 -35.59
CA SER A 68 -3.03 25.94 -34.43
C SER A 68 -4.08 25.63 -33.35
N ALA A 69 -5.26 25.12 -33.72
CA ALA A 69 -6.25 24.63 -32.79
C ALA A 69 -5.74 23.39 -32.02
N LEU A 70 -5.16 22.41 -32.73
CA LEU A 70 -4.53 21.24 -32.12
C LEU A 70 -3.32 21.63 -31.25
N ALA A 71 -2.48 22.55 -31.73
CA ALA A 71 -1.35 23.06 -30.97
C ALA A 71 -1.77 23.78 -29.68
N ARG A 72 -2.86 24.57 -29.73
CA ARG A 72 -3.45 25.22 -28.55
C ARG A 72 -3.95 24.18 -27.55
N TRP A 73 -4.65 23.14 -28.01
CA TRP A 73 -5.11 22.04 -27.17
C TRP A 73 -3.94 21.31 -26.49
N ALA A 74 -2.90 20.95 -27.24
CA ALA A 74 -1.70 20.34 -26.67
C ALA A 74 -0.99 21.29 -25.67
N SER A 75 -0.91 22.58 -25.98
CA SER A 75 -0.25 23.59 -25.12
C SER A 75 -0.97 23.86 -23.80
N SER A 76 -2.27 23.57 -23.73
CA SER A 76 -3.04 23.63 -22.47
C SER A 76 -2.79 22.42 -21.57
N GLY A 77 -2.15 21.36 -22.08
CA GLY A 77 -1.99 20.09 -21.39
C GLY A 77 -3.25 19.22 -21.42
N ALA A 78 -4.25 19.58 -22.25
CA ALA A 78 -5.45 18.80 -22.40
C ALA A 78 -5.14 17.46 -23.07
N THR A 79 -5.64 16.38 -22.47
CA THR A 79 -5.50 15.02 -23.00
C THR A 79 -6.74 14.70 -23.84
N ASN A 80 -6.56 14.04 -24.98
CA ASN A 80 -7.70 13.64 -25.83
C ASN A 80 -8.45 12.47 -25.19
N ALA A 81 -9.78 12.51 -25.24
CA ALA A 81 -10.59 11.35 -24.91
C ALA A 81 -10.41 10.26 -25.97
N TRP A 82 -10.66 9.00 -25.59
CA TRP A 82 -10.74 7.91 -26.57
C TRP A 82 -11.88 8.19 -27.56
N ASP A 83 -11.58 8.08 -28.85
CA ASP A 83 -12.53 8.30 -29.93
C ASP A 83 -12.56 7.10 -30.88
N ALA A 84 -13.75 6.51 -31.05
CA ALA A 84 -13.94 5.30 -31.86
C ALA A 84 -13.68 5.53 -33.35
N ALA A 85 -14.12 6.68 -33.88
CA ALA A 85 -13.99 7.02 -35.29
C ALA A 85 -12.53 7.28 -35.63
N PHE A 86 -11.83 8.05 -34.78
CA PHE A 86 -10.40 8.30 -34.90
C PHE A 86 -9.60 7.01 -34.77
N SER A 87 -9.88 6.19 -33.76
CA SER A 87 -9.23 4.88 -33.59
C SER A 87 -9.34 4.03 -34.85
N THR A 88 -10.53 3.97 -35.45
CA THR A 88 -10.74 3.24 -36.72
C THR A 88 -9.94 3.87 -37.86
N ALA A 89 -9.96 5.20 -37.98
CA ALA A 89 -9.27 5.91 -39.06
C ALA A 89 -7.75 5.76 -39.03
N ILE A 90 -7.13 5.62 -37.84
CA ILE A 90 -5.68 5.47 -37.69
C ILE A 90 -5.20 4.01 -37.57
N GLY A 91 -6.11 3.03 -37.62
CA GLY A 91 -5.76 1.62 -37.42
C GLY A 91 -5.44 1.25 -35.96
N GLY A 92 -6.05 1.95 -35.01
CA GLY A 92 -5.90 1.77 -33.57
C GLY A 92 -4.83 2.67 -32.94
N TYR A 93 -4.95 2.90 -31.64
CA TYR A 93 -3.97 3.68 -30.90
C TYR A 93 -2.65 2.90 -30.78
N PRO A 94 -1.47 3.56 -30.89
CA PRO A 94 -0.17 2.90 -30.73
C PRO A 94 0.14 2.61 -29.25
N MET A 95 1.04 1.67 -28.98
CA MET A 95 1.48 1.36 -27.62
C MET A 95 2.04 2.63 -26.95
N GLY A 96 1.66 2.86 -25.69
CA GLY A 96 2.08 4.03 -24.93
C GLY A 96 1.22 5.29 -25.12
N ALA A 97 0.26 5.29 -26.06
CA ALA A 97 -0.73 6.36 -26.16
C ALA A 97 -1.51 6.53 -24.84
N VAL A 98 -1.77 7.78 -24.45
CA VAL A 98 -2.58 8.10 -23.27
C VAL A 98 -3.85 8.81 -23.72
N VAL A 99 -4.99 8.28 -23.28
CA VAL A 99 -6.32 8.83 -23.58
C VAL A 99 -7.13 9.00 -22.30
N LEU A 100 -8.05 9.96 -22.31
CA LEU A 100 -9.05 10.12 -21.24
C LEU A 100 -10.23 9.17 -21.45
N GLY A 101 -10.76 8.69 -20.33
CA GLY A 101 -12.07 8.06 -20.27
C GLY A 101 -13.21 9.04 -20.52
N THR A 102 -14.42 8.52 -20.66
CA THR A 102 -15.63 9.34 -20.85
C THR A 102 -15.99 10.21 -19.64
N ASP A 103 -15.39 9.92 -18.48
CA ASP A 103 -15.51 10.72 -17.25
C ASP A 103 -14.64 11.99 -17.24
N GLY A 104 -13.80 12.18 -18.26
CA GLY A 104 -12.90 13.33 -18.39
C GLY A 104 -11.76 13.38 -17.36
N THR A 105 -11.58 12.36 -16.53
CA THR A 105 -10.60 12.36 -15.43
C THR A 105 -9.77 11.09 -15.35
N THR A 106 -10.33 9.94 -15.71
CA THR A 106 -9.58 8.69 -15.76
C THR A 106 -8.65 8.68 -16.97
N GLN A 107 -7.37 8.40 -16.74
CA GLN A 107 -6.38 8.24 -17.81
C GLN A 107 -6.08 6.77 -18.05
N TYR A 108 -6.09 6.39 -19.32
CA TYR A 108 -5.72 5.06 -19.77
C TYR A 108 -4.47 5.14 -20.63
N LYS A 109 -3.46 4.35 -20.28
CA LYS A 109 -2.25 4.17 -21.07
C LYS A 109 -2.37 2.87 -21.87
N ASN A 110 -2.27 2.98 -23.18
CA ASN A 110 -2.30 1.84 -24.08
C ASN A 110 -1.05 0.96 -23.89
N THR A 111 -1.22 -0.35 -23.87
CA THR A 111 -0.15 -1.34 -23.65
C THR A 111 0.13 -2.22 -24.88
N VAL A 112 -0.60 -2.02 -25.99
CA VAL A 112 -0.42 -2.78 -27.23
C VAL A 112 -0.49 -1.87 -28.45
N ASP A 113 0.16 -2.24 -29.55
CA ASP A 113 0.06 -1.50 -30.81
C ASP A 113 -1.29 -1.74 -31.50
N SER A 114 -1.70 -0.79 -32.33
CA SER A 114 -2.95 -0.85 -33.12
C SER A 114 -4.19 -1.16 -32.27
N ASN A 115 -4.28 -0.61 -31.06
CA ASN A 115 -5.36 -0.89 -30.14
C ASN A 115 -6.66 -0.19 -30.55
N THR A 116 -7.65 -0.97 -30.96
CA THR A 116 -8.99 -0.51 -31.34
C THR A 116 -10.03 -0.68 -30.23
N THR A 117 -9.65 -1.26 -29.08
CA THR A 117 -10.59 -1.52 -27.99
C THR A 117 -10.94 -0.23 -27.25
N ASN A 118 -12.17 -0.17 -26.72
CA ASN A 118 -12.59 0.95 -25.88
C ASN A 118 -12.12 0.71 -24.42
N PRO A 119 -11.30 1.62 -23.86
CA PRO A 119 -10.82 1.51 -22.47
C PRO A 119 -11.96 1.56 -21.45
N ASN A 120 -13.09 2.21 -21.77
CA ASN A 120 -14.21 2.42 -20.84
C ASN A 120 -15.11 1.18 -20.68
N THR A 121 -14.97 0.17 -21.54
CA THR A 121 -15.86 -1.01 -21.52
C THR A 121 -15.12 -2.34 -21.41
N SER A 122 -13.96 -2.47 -22.06
CA SER A 122 -13.24 -3.74 -22.13
C SER A 122 -11.91 -3.75 -21.38
N GLY A 123 -11.28 -2.58 -21.22
CA GLY A 123 -9.95 -2.44 -20.59
C GLY A 123 -8.81 -3.22 -21.25
N ALA A 124 -9.08 -4.03 -22.28
CA ALA A 124 -8.09 -4.89 -22.91
C ALA A 124 -7.01 -4.04 -23.60
N GLY A 125 -5.74 -4.25 -23.24
CA GLY A 125 -4.65 -3.42 -23.75
C GLY A 125 -4.60 -2.02 -23.14
N TRP A 126 -5.32 -1.75 -22.06
CA TRP A 126 -5.33 -0.45 -21.38
C TRP A 126 -4.96 -0.58 -19.91
N PHE A 127 -3.94 0.14 -19.50
CA PHE A 127 -3.59 0.31 -18.09
C PHE A 127 -4.24 1.59 -17.55
N ASN A 128 -5.05 1.48 -16.50
CA ASN A 128 -5.65 2.63 -15.82
C ASN A 128 -4.57 3.34 -14.98
N VAL A 129 -4.11 4.51 -15.42
CA VAL A 129 -3.06 5.29 -14.76
C VAL A 129 -3.59 5.91 -13.46
N THR A 130 -4.89 6.17 -13.38
CA THR A 130 -5.53 6.83 -12.23
C THR A 130 -5.71 5.89 -11.03
N THR A 131 -5.92 4.59 -11.26
CA THR A 131 -6.18 3.59 -10.19
C THR A 131 -5.23 2.40 -10.20
N GLY A 132 -4.43 2.22 -11.25
CA GLY A 132 -3.53 1.06 -11.39
C GLY A 132 -2.26 1.11 -10.52
N TYR A 133 -2.06 2.18 -9.74
CA TYR A 133 -0.95 2.29 -8.80
C TYR A 133 -1.47 2.38 -7.36
N LEU A 134 -0.66 1.89 -6.42
CA LEU A 134 -0.87 2.11 -4.99
C LEU A 134 -0.67 3.59 -4.65
N LYS A 135 -1.61 4.19 -3.90
CA LYS A 135 -1.53 5.60 -3.53
C LYS A 135 -1.14 5.74 -2.07
N THR A 136 -0.07 6.48 -1.83
CA THR A 136 0.31 6.91 -0.47
C THR A 136 -0.77 7.77 0.16
N ALA A 137 -1.45 8.61 -0.64
CA ALA A 137 -2.57 9.44 -0.18
C ALA A 137 -3.76 8.61 0.34
N SER A 138 -3.91 7.37 -0.12
CA SER A 138 -4.95 6.44 0.31
C SER A 138 -4.46 5.46 1.38
N ASN A 139 -3.24 5.65 1.91
CA ASN A 139 -2.59 4.75 2.88
C ASN A 139 -2.67 3.27 2.47
N LEU A 140 -2.53 2.98 1.16
CA LEU A 140 -2.58 1.62 0.60
C LEU A 140 -3.91 0.87 0.83
N SER A 141 -5.00 1.59 1.14
CA SER A 141 -6.34 1.01 1.33
C SER A 141 -6.87 0.24 0.11
N GLU A 142 -6.29 0.46 -1.07
CA GLU A 142 -6.61 -0.26 -2.30
C GLU A 142 -6.35 -1.76 -2.18
N ILE A 143 -5.34 -2.19 -1.41
CA ILE A 143 -5.07 -3.62 -1.17
C ILE A 143 -6.21 -4.26 -0.37
N ALA A 144 -6.71 -3.55 0.64
CA ALA A 144 -7.85 -4.01 1.44
C ALA A 144 -9.13 -4.04 0.60
N ALA A 145 -9.35 -3.03 -0.25
CA ALA A 145 -10.50 -2.96 -1.14
C ALA A 145 -10.49 -4.06 -2.23
N ALA A 146 -9.31 -4.50 -2.67
CA ALA A 146 -9.15 -5.63 -3.59
C ALA A 146 -9.49 -7.00 -2.95
N GLY A 147 -9.72 -7.04 -1.63
CA GLY A 147 -10.23 -8.20 -0.91
C GLY A 147 -9.16 -9.07 -0.27
N SER A 148 -9.61 -10.13 0.42
CA SER A 148 -8.76 -10.96 1.28
C SER A 148 -7.63 -11.68 0.54
N ALA A 149 -7.83 -12.06 -0.72
CA ALA A 149 -6.79 -12.69 -1.54
C ALA A 149 -5.62 -11.72 -1.82
N ALA A 150 -5.92 -10.47 -2.16
CA ALA A 150 -4.91 -9.43 -2.38
C ALA A 150 -4.17 -9.09 -1.08
N VAL A 151 -4.87 -9.03 0.05
CA VAL A 151 -4.26 -8.84 1.38
C VAL A 151 -3.28 -9.98 1.69
N ALA A 152 -3.68 -11.24 1.48
CA ALA A 152 -2.83 -12.40 1.74
C ALA A 152 -1.55 -12.37 0.90
N GLU A 153 -1.68 -12.06 -0.39
CA GLU A 153 -0.54 -11.93 -1.31
C GLU A 153 0.37 -10.76 -0.94
N ALA A 154 -0.20 -9.62 -0.53
CA ALA A 154 0.57 -8.46 -0.07
C ALA A 154 1.38 -8.78 1.19
N LEU A 155 0.80 -9.50 2.16
CA LEU A 155 1.51 -9.97 3.35
C LEU A 155 2.66 -10.92 2.98
N ALA A 156 2.44 -11.82 2.02
CA ALA A 156 3.46 -12.74 1.52
C ALA A 156 4.62 -11.99 0.84
N ASN A 157 4.32 -11.03 -0.03
CA ASN A 157 5.31 -10.18 -0.71
C ASN A 157 6.16 -9.35 0.26
N LEU A 158 5.56 -8.90 1.38
CA LEU A 158 6.28 -8.20 2.45
C LEU A 158 7.08 -9.15 3.37
N GLY A 159 6.98 -10.47 3.18
CA GLY A 159 7.60 -11.46 4.06
C GLY A 159 7.01 -11.51 5.46
N LEU A 160 5.78 -11.01 5.64
CA LEU A 160 5.10 -10.98 6.93
C LEU A 160 4.60 -12.39 7.28
N LYS A 161 5.24 -12.97 8.31
CA LYS A 161 4.92 -14.30 8.81
C LYS A 161 3.65 -14.28 9.67
N THR A 162 3.19 -15.47 10.06
CA THR A 162 1.96 -15.67 10.83
C THR A 162 1.88 -14.85 12.11
N ALA A 163 3.00 -14.56 12.78
CA ALA A 163 3.01 -13.71 13.97
C ALA A 163 2.45 -12.29 13.74
N ALA A 164 2.68 -11.70 12.56
CA ALA A 164 2.15 -10.38 12.20
C ALA A 164 0.63 -10.36 11.99
N GLN A 165 0.01 -11.54 11.91
CA GLN A 165 -1.43 -11.72 11.70
C GLN A 165 -2.17 -12.12 12.98
N ARG A 166 -1.46 -12.29 14.10
CA ARG A 166 -2.03 -12.75 15.37
C ARG A 166 -2.24 -11.56 16.29
N ASP A 167 -3.44 -11.46 16.86
CA ASP A 167 -3.72 -10.47 17.90
C ASP A 167 -2.97 -10.80 19.20
N VAL A 168 -2.77 -9.76 20.01
CA VAL A 168 -2.30 -9.93 21.39
C VAL A 168 -3.45 -10.45 22.27
N GLY A 169 -3.21 -11.53 23.00
CA GLY A 169 -4.18 -12.13 23.92
C GLY A 169 -3.96 -13.62 24.17
N THR A 170 -4.87 -14.25 24.93
CA THR A 170 -4.77 -15.66 25.37
C THR A 170 -5.71 -16.61 24.61
N GLY A 171 -6.44 -16.11 23.62
CA GLY A 171 -7.35 -16.89 22.79
C GLY A 171 -6.64 -17.78 21.76
N THR A 172 -7.44 -18.58 21.04
CA THR A 172 -6.93 -19.41 19.94
C THR A 172 -6.28 -18.52 18.88
N ASN A 173 -5.10 -18.91 18.40
CA ASN A 173 -4.30 -18.16 17.43
C ASN A 173 -3.87 -16.74 17.88
N GLN A 174 -3.82 -16.44 19.19
CA GLN A 174 -3.27 -15.17 19.69
C GLN A 174 -1.85 -15.32 20.26
N ILE A 175 -1.10 -14.21 20.35
CA ILE A 175 0.20 -14.15 21.02
C ILE A 175 -0.04 -13.60 22.43
N PRO A 176 0.18 -14.40 23.49
CA PRO A 176 0.05 -13.90 24.86
C PRO A 176 1.09 -12.83 25.15
N ASP A 177 0.66 -11.71 25.72
CA ASP A 177 1.59 -10.75 26.32
C ASP A 177 2.03 -11.23 27.71
N MET A 178 2.88 -10.43 28.36
CA MET A 178 3.42 -10.78 29.68
C MET A 178 2.37 -10.70 30.81
N SER A 179 1.23 -10.02 30.59
CA SER A 179 0.13 -9.96 31.56
C SER A 179 -0.66 -11.28 31.63
N ALA A 180 -0.53 -12.12 30.60
CA ALA A 180 -1.13 -13.45 30.58
C ALA A 180 -0.47 -14.45 31.55
N PHE A 181 0.75 -14.18 32.06
CA PHE A 181 1.40 -15.02 33.06
C PHE A 181 0.75 -14.80 34.42
N PRO A 182 0.04 -15.79 35.01
CA PRO A 182 -0.64 -15.60 36.28
C PRO A 182 0.38 -15.29 37.38
N PHE A 183 0.16 -14.19 38.09
CA PHE A 183 0.99 -13.83 39.22
C PHE A 183 0.15 -13.22 40.35
N SER A 184 0.71 -13.23 41.56
CA SER A 184 0.18 -12.50 42.71
C SER A 184 1.37 -11.93 43.46
N VAL A 185 1.30 -10.66 43.85
CA VAL A 185 2.29 -10.02 44.72
C VAL A 185 1.56 -9.31 45.85
N ASN A 186 1.91 -9.65 47.08
CA ASN A 186 1.58 -8.94 48.30
C ASN A 186 2.87 -8.52 49.01
N ILE A 187 2.74 -7.74 50.10
CA ILE A 187 3.89 -7.19 50.84
C ILE A 187 4.87 -8.27 51.33
N LYS A 188 4.38 -9.46 51.71
CA LYS A 188 5.22 -10.53 52.30
C LYS A 188 5.15 -11.86 51.56
N ASN A 189 4.42 -11.95 50.45
CA ASN A 189 4.34 -13.17 49.65
C ASN A 189 3.98 -12.86 48.20
N GLY A 190 4.28 -13.80 47.32
CA GLY A 190 3.84 -13.76 45.94
C GLY A 190 4.25 -15.00 45.18
N TRP A 191 3.74 -15.09 43.97
CA TRP A 191 4.02 -16.19 43.06
C TRP A 191 3.85 -15.75 41.61
N THR A 192 4.53 -16.46 40.71
CA THR A 192 4.31 -16.38 39.27
C THR A 192 4.29 -17.78 38.68
N LYS A 193 3.40 -18.01 37.71
CA LYS A 193 3.29 -19.27 36.96
C LYS A 193 3.83 -19.06 35.56
N LEU A 194 4.85 -19.83 35.22
CA LEU A 194 5.50 -19.81 33.93
C LEU A 194 4.82 -20.76 32.93
N PRO A 195 4.90 -20.49 31.62
CA PRO A 195 4.25 -21.32 30.60
C PRO A 195 4.86 -22.72 30.46
N ASN A 196 6.04 -22.97 31.03
CA ASN A 196 6.63 -24.30 31.15
C ASN A 196 6.09 -25.12 32.34
N GLY A 197 5.08 -24.59 33.06
CA GLY A 197 4.46 -25.23 34.21
C GLY A 197 5.18 -24.98 35.53
N LEU A 198 6.34 -24.30 35.54
CA LEU A 198 7.01 -23.95 36.78
C LEU A 198 6.24 -22.84 37.51
N ILE A 199 6.16 -22.98 38.82
CA ILE A 199 5.66 -21.97 39.74
C ILE A 199 6.83 -21.52 40.59
N ILE A 200 7.10 -20.22 40.58
CA ILE A 200 8.07 -19.60 41.48
C ILE A 200 7.27 -18.86 42.54
N GLN A 201 7.50 -19.19 43.80
CA GLN A 201 6.87 -18.54 44.95
C GLN A 201 7.94 -17.90 45.81
N PHE A 202 7.65 -16.72 46.35
CA PHE A 202 8.50 -16.01 47.29
C PHE A 202 7.65 -15.59 48.48
N TYR A 203 8.15 -15.75 49.68
CA TYR A 203 7.40 -15.42 50.89
C TYR A 203 8.34 -15.18 52.08
N ALA A 204 7.83 -14.48 53.09
CA ALA A 204 8.49 -14.30 54.38
C ALA A 204 7.58 -14.78 55.51
N TRP A 205 8.15 -15.40 56.53
CA TRP A 205 7.38 -15.99 57.64
C TRP A 205 8.10 -15.87 58.98
N ASN A 206 7.34 -15.72 60.06
CA ASN A 206 7.87 -15.73 61.44
C ASN A 206 8.03 -17.17 61.92
N LEU A 207 9.27 -17.61 62.13
CA LEU A 207 9.59 -18.94 62.65
C LEU A 207 9.80 -18.87 64.16
N ASN A 208 9.30 -19.88 64.86
CA ASN A 208 9.68 -20.17 66.24
C ASN A 208 10.89 -21.11 66.25
N SER A 209 11.59 -21.20 67.39
CA SER A 209 12.60 -22.25 67.58
C SER A 209 11.96 -23.64 67.49
N GLY A 210 12.61 -24.56 66.81
CA GLY A 210 12.08 -25.90 66.52
C GLY A 210 11.34 -25.96 65.18
N SER A 211 10.36 -26.87 65.10
CA SER A 211 9.71 -27.21 63.83
C SER A 211 8.52 -26.31 63.50
N ASN A 212 8.50 -25.79 62.28
CA ASN A 212 7.49 -24.86 61.77
C ASN A 212 6.90 -25.41 60.46
N THR A 213 5.57 -25.50 60.39
CA THR A 213 4.88 -25.89 59.15
C THR A 213 4.37 -24.64 58.45
N LEU A 214 4.85 -24.41 57.23
CA LEU A 214 4.47 -23.26 56.40
C LEU A 214 3.63 -23.75 55.22
N THR A 215 2.53 -23.05 54.95
CA THR A 215 1.70 -23.30 53.77
C THR A 215 2.17 -22.40 52.62
N PHE A 216 2.36 -22.98 51.44
CA PHE A 216 2.73 -22.20 50.25
C PHE A 216 1.60 -21.24 49.85
N PRO A 217 1.93 -20.02 49.36
CA PRO A 217 0.94 -19.08 48.82
C PRO A 217 0.00 -19.68 47.76
N THR A 218 0.49 -20.62 46.94
CA THR A 218 -0.32 -21.44 46.05
C THR A 218 0.18 -22.89 46.08
N ALA A 219 -0.70 -23.87 45.94
CA ALA A 219 -0.29 -25.27 45.89
C ALA A 219 0.47 -25.56 44.60
N PHE A 220 1.55 -26.36 44.69
CA PHE A 220 2.21 -26.92 43.52
C PHE A 220 1.33 -28.06 42.92
N PRO A 221 0.92 -27.99 41.64
CA PRO A 221 0.06 -28.99 41.01
C PRO A 221 0.59 -30.43 40.94
N ALA A 222 1.90 -30.64 41.06
CA ALA A 222 2.53 -31.96 41.09
C ALA A 222 3.50 -32.11 42.27
N GLU A 223 4.48 -31.22 42.43
CA GLU A 223 5.50 -31.33 43.48
C GLU A 223 6.26 -30.02 43.74
N MET A 224 6.78 -29.86 44.95
CA MET A 224 7.84 -28.90 45.24
C MET A 224 9.18 -29.51 44.80
N LEU A 225 9.92 -28.81 43.93
CA LEU A 225 11.20 -29.30 43.42
C LEU A 225 12.36 -28.88 44.32
N VAL A 226 12.39 -27.60 44.69
CA VAL A 226 13.48 -27.02 45.46
C VAL A 226 13.02 -25.77 46.20
N ASP A 227 13.65 -25.51 47.33
CA ASP A 227 13.49 -24.29 48.08
C ASP A 227 14.83 -23.77 48.62
N VAL A 228 14.89 -22.47 48.84
CA VAL A 228 15.98 -21.80 49.55
C VAL A 228 15.36 -20.99 50.67
N SER A 229 15.96 -21.07 51.85
CA SER A 229 15.58 -20.28 53.02
C SER A 229 16.75 -19.43 53.50
N MET A 230 16.45 -18.24 53.98
CA MET A 230 17.42 -17.33 54.57
C MET A 230 16.90 -16.82 55.91
N ALA A 231 17.69 -16.98 56.96
CA ALA A 231 17.35 -16.45 58.28
C ALA A 231 17.56 -14.93 58.32
N GLY A 232 16.61 -14.20 58.89
CA GLY A 232 16.72 -12.75 59.12
C GLY A 232 17.50 -12.38 60.39
N THR A 233 17.86 -13.37 61.22
CA THR A 233 18.54 -13.15 62.50
C THR A 233 19.94 -13.79 62.47
N PRO A 234 21.02 -13.02 62.73
CA PRO A 234 22.38 -13.58 62.78
C PRO A 234 22.49 -14.76 63.76
N GLY A 235 23.17 -15.82 63.34
CA GLY A 235 23.37 -17.04 64.16
C GLY A 235 22.19 -18.02 64.17
N VAL A 236 21.04 -17.66 63.60
CA VAL A 236 19.92 -18.59 63.40
C VAL A 236 20.10 -19.30 62.05
N THR A 237 19.94 -20.62 62.05
CA THR A 237 19.92 -21.45 60.83
C THR A 237 18.50 -21.94 60.59
N ILE A 238 18.08 -21.95 59.33
CA ILE A 238 16.83 -22.55 58.87
C ILE A 238 17.20 -23.75 58.00
N THR A 239 16.66 -24.93 58.32
CA THR A 239 16.88 -26.15 57.55
C THR A 239 15.55 -26.72 57.08
N GLY A 240 15.46 -27.12 55.81
CA GLY A 240 14.27 -27.78 55.27
C GLY A 240 14.21 -29.24 55.70
N ALA A 241 13.09 -29.66 56.29
CA ALA A 241 12.84 -31.05 56.67
C ALA A 241 12.05 -31.77 55.56
N SER A 242 10.73 -31.91 55.72
CA SER A 242 9.85 -32.53 54.72
C SER A 242 9.07 -31.48 53.91
N ALA A 243 8.66 -31.85 52.69
CA ALA A 243 7.84 -31.01 51.81
C ALA A 243 6.65 -31.81 51.29
N THR A 244 5.53 -31.11 51.09
CA THR A 244 4.38 -31.61 50.34
C THR A 244 4.06 -30.63 49.22
N ARG A 245 2.98 -30.88 48.47
CA ARG A 245 2.51 -29.97 47.43
C ARG A 245 1.96 -28.65 47.96
N THR A 246 1.57 -28.60 49.24
CA THR A 246 0.88 -27.46 49.85
C THR A 246 1.65 -26.83 50.99
N SER A 247 2.64 -27.53 51.55
CA SER A 247 3.38 -27.07 52.71
C SER A 247 4.85 -27.50 52.73
N ARG A 248 5.65 -26.77 53.50
CA ARG A 248 7.05 -27.06 53.80
C ARG A 248 7.27 -27.00 55.31
N ILE A 249 7.98 -27.99 55.84
CA ILE A 249 8.43 -27.97 57.23
C ILE A 249 9.86 -27.44 57.27
N TYR A 250 10.07 -26.43 58.11
CA TYR A 250 11.38 -25.86 58.41
C TYR A 250 11.68 -25.97 59.89
N ASP A 251 12.91 -26.40 60.19
CA ASP A 251 13.43 -26.38 61.54
C ASP A 251 14.36 -25.17 61.69
N ALA A 252 14.11 -24.35 62.73
CA ALA A 252 14.90 -23.17 63.03
C ALA A 252 15.62 -23.33 64.38
N THR A 253 16.89 -22.92 64.44
CA THR A 253 17.67 -22.97 65.70
C THR A 253 17.28 -21.87 66.70
N GLY A 254 16.47 -20.90 66.28
CA GLY A 254 15.98 -19.78 67.09
C GLY A 254 14.85 -19.03 66.38
N ALA A 255 14.16 -18.14 67.09
CA ALA A 255 13.09 -17.33 66.49
C ALA A 255 13.67 -16.33 65.47
N THR A 256 13.10 -16.29 64.26
CA THR A 256 13.57 -15.42 63.18
C THR A 256 12.47 -15.12 62.16
N VAL A 257 12.62 -14.07 61.37
CA VAL A 257 11.84 -13.88 60.15
C VAL A 257 12.63 -14.50 59.00
N GLY A 258 12.14 -15.62 58.47
CA GLY A 258 12.73 -16.27 57.32
C GLY A 258 12.25 -15.65 56.01
N SER A 259 13.13 -15.51 55.04
CA SER A 259 12.80 -15.21 53.64
C SER A 259 13.01 -16.46 52.80
N PHE A 260 12.07 -16.75 51.90
CA PHE A 260 12.01 -18.01 51.18
C PHE A 260 11.72 -17.81 49.70
N ILE A 261 12.33 -18.68 48.88
CA ILE A 261 11.94 -18.90 47.50
C ILE A 261 11.71 -20.39 47.32
N ALA A 262 10.58 -20.77 46.75
CA ALA A 262 10.24 -22.16 46.43
C ALA A 262 9.89 -22.27 44.95
N ILE A 263 10.39 -23.33 44.31
CA ILE A 263 10.12 -23.64 42.91
C ILE A 263 9.50 -25.04 42.85
N GLY A 264 8.43 -25.16 42.08
CA GLY A 264 7.73 -26.42 41.87
C GLY A 264 6.91 -26.39 40.59
N ARG A 265 6.09 -27.41 40.38
CA ARG A 265 5.20 -27.58 39.22
C ARG A 265 3.97 -28.36 39.61
#